data_AF-A0A1C6HZK5-F1
#
_entry.id   AF-A0A1C6HZK5-F1
#
_cell.length_a   1.000
_cell.length_b   1.000
_cell.length_c   1.000
_cell.angle_alpha   90.00
_cell.angle_beta   90.00
_cell.angle_gamma   90.00
#
_symmetry.space_group_name_H-M   'P 1'
#
loop_
_entity.id
_entity.type
_entity.pdbx_description
1 polymer ?
#
loop_
_entity_poly.entity_id
_entity_poly.type
_entity_poly.pdbx_seq_one_letter_code
_entity_poly.pdbx_strand_id
1 'polypeptide(L)'
;MKQINYKKLILPNIPYVFFVYLFDKVGQAVRLAPGADISAKILNITQGFSAAFENALPSVYPLDLLVGIVGAVIIRLIVYVKGKNAKKYRKGAEYGSARWSA
;
A
#
# COMPACT_ATOMS: atom_id res chain seq x y z
N MET A 1 -1.38 -29.69 -15.78
CA MET A 1 -1.23 -28.72 -14.67
C MET A 1 -0.76 -27.38 -15.23
N LYS A 2 -1.41 -26.28 -14.84
CA LYS A 2 -1.04 -24.93 -15.29
C LYS A 2 0.26 -24.54 -14.57
N GLN A 3 1.36 -24.37 -15.30
CA GLN A 3 2.64 -23.93 -14.72
C GLN A 3 2.43 -22.56 -14.07
N ILE A 4 2.57 -22.47 -12.75
CA ILE A 4 2.43 -21.22 -12.01
C ILE A 4 3.69 -20.39 -12.26
N ASN A 5 3.53 -19.26 -12.95
CA ASN A 5 4.63 -18.34 -13.16
C ASN A 5 4.79 -17.42 -11.93
N TYR A 6 5.66 -17.81 -11.01
CA TYR A 6 5.92 -17.08 -9.77
C TYR A 6 6.39 -15.63 -9.99
N LYS A 7 7.18 -15.36 -11.04
CA LYS A 7 7.61 -13.99 -11.37
C LYS A 7 6.42 -13.07 -11.64
N LYS A 8 5.42 -13.57 -12.37
CA LYS A 8 4.21 -12.83 -12.70
C LYS A 8 3.29 -12.61 -11.49
N LEU A 9 3.42 -13.42 -10.44
CA LEU A 9 2.68 -13.26 -9.19
C LEU A 9 3.38 -12.29 -8.24
N ILE A 10 4.70 -12.42 -8.07
CA ILE A 10 5.45 -11.67 -7.05
C ILE A 10 5.69 -10.23 -7.50
N LEU A 11 6.12 -10.03 -8.76
CA LEU A 11 6.49 -8.72 -9.29
C LEU A 11 5.41 -7.63 -9.10
N PRO A 12 4.13 -7.86 -9.41
CA PRO A 12 3.09 -6.84 -9.19
C PRO A 12 2.73 -6.64 -7.71
N ASN A 13 3.13 -7.56 -6.83
CA ASN A 13 2.80 -7.50 -5.40
C ASN A 13 3.89 -6.85 -4.53
N ILE A 14 5.13 -6.73 -5.04
CA ILE A 14 6.25 -6.08 -4.34
C ILE A 14 5.89 -4.69 -3.78
N PRO A 15 5.22 -3.79 -4.53
CA PRO A 15 4.85 -2.48 -3.99
C PRO A 15 3.97 -2.57 -2.74
N TYR A 16 3.06 -3.55 -2.66
CA TYR A 16 2.18 -3.71 -1.51
C TYR A 16 2.94 -4.21 -0.27
N VAL A 17 3.96 -5.06 -0.44
CA VAL A 17 4.83 -5.48 0.68
C VAL A 17 5.57 -4.28 1.25
N PHE A 18 6.03 -3.36 0.40
CA PHE A 18 6.63 -2.11 0.84
C PHE A 18 5.64 -1.24 1.63
N PHE A 19 4.38 -1.15 1.19
CA PHE A 19 3.34 -0.46 1.97
C PHE A 19 3.06 -1.11 3.32
N VAL A 20 3.05 -2.45 3.42
CA VAL A 20 2.92 -3.14 4.72
C VAL A 20 3.98 -2.65 5.70
N TYR A 21 5.25 -2.62 5.26
CA TYR A 21 6.36 -2.12 6.06
C TYR A 21 6.19 -0.66 6.48
N LEU A 22 5.78 0.22 5.56
CA LEU A 22 5.57 1.64 5.87
C LEU A 22 4.46 1.84 6.91
N PHE A 23 3.31 1.19 6.73
CA PHE A 23 2.18 1.31 7.66
C PHE A 23 2.46 0.66 9.02
N ASP A 24 3.22 -0.44 9.05
CA ASP A 24 3.72 -1.05 10.29
C ASP A 24 4.60 -0.06 11.08
N LYS A 25 5.50 0.67 10.41
CA LYS A 25 6.31 1.72 11.04
C LYS A 25 5.50 2.88 11.58
N VAL A 26 4.41 3.26 10.91
CA VAL A 26 3.48 4.28 11.42
C VAL A 26 2.78 3.76 12.68
N GLY A 27 2.32 2.51 12.70
CA GLY A 27 1.73 1.89 13.90
C GLY A 27 2.72 1.86 15.07
N GLN A 28 3.96 1.46 14.80
CA GLN A 28 5.06 1.46 15.78
C GLN A 28 5.34 2.87 16.31
N ALA A 29 5.37 3.88 15.44
CA ALA A 29 5.58 5.27 15.84
C ALA A 29 4.47 5.79 16.76
N VAL A 30 3.20 5.48 16.46
CA VAL A 30 2.05 5.87 17.31
C VAL A 30 2.13 5.18 18.69
N ARG A 31 2.57 3.92 18.73
CA ARG A 31 2.76 3.22 20.01
C ARG A 31 3.87 3.88 20.84
N LEU A 32 5.02 4.14 20.23
CA LEU A 32 6.21 4.69 20.89
C LEU A 32 6.08 6.19 21.23
N ALA A 33 5.18 6.92 20.57
CA ALA A 33 4.95 8.33 20.86
C ALA A 33 4.46 8.54 22.31
N PRO A 34 5.12 9.43 23.08
CA PRO A 34 4.75 9.72 24.46
C PRO A 34 3.43 10.52 24.52
N GLY A 35 2.56 10.14 25.44
CA GLY A 35 1.26 10.78 25.67
C GLY A 35 0.17 9.78 26.06
N ALA A 36 -0.65 10.14 27.04
CA ALA A 36 -1.81 9.34 27.47
C ALA A 36 -2.98 9.47 26.49
N ASP A 37 -3.17 10.66 25.92
CA ASP A 37 -4.24 10.97 24.98
C ASP A 37 -3.78 10.95 23.52
N ILE A 38 -4.73 10.73 22.61
CA ILE A 38 -4.51 10.75 21.16
C ILE A 38 -3.93 12.10 20.71
N SER A 39 -4.40 13.21 21.27
CA SER A 39 -3.89 14.55 20.94
C SER A 39 -2.40 14.69 21.30
N ALA A 40 -2.00 14.26 22.50
CA ALA A 40 -0.60 14.28 22.92
C ALA A 40 0.28 13.36 22.06
N LYS A 41 -0.24 12.18 21.68
CA LYS A 41 0.47 11.28 20.75
C LYS A 41 0.68 11.88 19.36
N ILE A 42 -0.30 12.62 18.85
CA ILE A 42 -0.17 13.32 17.56
C ILE A 42 0.87 14.44 17.67
N LEU A 43 0.87 15.20 18.77
CA LEU A 43 1.86 16.26 18.99
C LEU A 43 3.29 15.72 19.10
N ASN A 44 3.47 14.56 19.73
CA ASN A 44 4.78 13.94 19.91
C ASN A 44 5.09 12.84 18.88
N ILE A 45 4.35 12.80 17.76
CA ILE A 45 4.50 11.73 16.74
C ILE A 45 5.91 11.70 16.16
N THR A 46 6.57 12.85 16.03
CA THR A 46 7.93 12.98 15.49
C THR A 46 8.95 12.22 16.34
N GLN A 47 8.77 12.21 17.66
CA GLN A 47 9.59 11.42 18.58
C GLN A 47 9.31 9.92 18.43
N GLY A 48 8.04 9.55 18.28
CA GLY A 48 7.63 8.17 17.99
C GLY A 48 8.22 7.65 16.68
N PHE A 49 8.26 8.48 15.63
CA PHE A 49 8.92 8.16 14.36
C PHE A 49 10.43 8.00 14.52
N SER A 50 11.09 8.90 15.24
CA SER A 50 12.54 8.78 15.51
C SER A 50 12.85 7.43 16.16
N ALA A 51 12.11 7.06 17.20
CA ALA A 51 12.28 5.78 17.89
C ALA A 51 11.93 4.56 17.01
N ALA A 52 10.89 4.66 16.16
CA ALA A 52 10.51 3.59 15.24
C ALA A 52 11.57 3.35 14.15
N PHE A 53 12.31 4.38 13.73
CA PHE A 53 13.34 4.28 12.69
C PHE A 53 14.75 3.98 13.22
N GLU A 54 14.97 3.97 14.54
CA GLU A 54 16.24 3.50 15.13
C GLU A 54 16.56 2.06 14.69
N ASN A 55 15.54 1.23 14.56
CA ASN A 55 15.66 -0.12 14.03
C ASN A 55 15.00 -0.19 12.65
N ALA A 56 15.77 -0.54 11.63
CA ALA A 56 15.26 -0.75 10.26
C ALA A 56 14.38 -2.01 10.12
N LEU A 57 14.32 -2.85 11.16
CA LEU A 57 13.48 -4.04 11.16
C LEU A 57 12.00 -3.68 11.38
N PRO A 58 11.06 -4.40 10.74
CA PRO A 58 9.64 -4.24 11.02
C PRO A 58 9.32 -4.56 12.48
N SER A 59 8.23 -3.97 12.98
CA SER A 59 7.69 -4.30 14.29
C SER A 59 7.22 -5.75 14.32
N VAL A 60 7.57 -6.48 15.38
CA VAL A 60 7.05 -7.85 15.61
C VAL A 60 5.74 -7.80 16.43
N TYR A 61 5.20 -6.60 16.66
CA TYR A 61 3.99 -6.44 17.45
C TYR A 61 2.74 -6.74 16.62
N PRO A 62 1.82 -7.61 17.08
CA PRO A 62 0.68 -8.05 16.28
C PRO A 62 -0.22 -6.91 15.79
N LEU A 63 -0.41 -5.86 16.60
CA LEU A 63 -1.25 -4.71 16.19
C LEU A 63 -0.59 -3.88 15.09
N ASP A 64 0.72 -3.66 15.13
CA ASP A 64 1.41 -2.88 14.09
C ASP A 64 1.40 -3.64 12.77
N LEU A 65 1.62 -4.96 12.82
CA LEU A 65 1.53 -5.84 11.65
C LEU A 65 0.13 -5.83 11.05
N LEU A 66 -0.91 -5.83 11.90
CA LEU A 66 -2.30 -5.71 11.46
C LEU A 66 -2.53 -4.36 10.78
N VAL A 67 -2.08 -3.26 11.37
CA VAL A 67 -2.15 -1.92 10.76
C VAL A 67 -1.40 -1.88 9.43
N GLY A 68 -0.23 -2.52 9.34
CA GLY A 68 0.55 -2.71 8.13
C GLY A 68 -0.25 -3.39 7.01
N ILE A 69 -0.82 -4.55 7.32
CA ILE A 69 -1.62 -5.36 6.39
C ILE A 69 -2.87 -4.60 5.96
N VAL A 70 -3.62 -4.02 6.90
CA VAL A 70 -4.85 -3.27 6.61
C VAL A 70 -4.54 -2.06 5.72
N GLY A 71 -3.47 -1.31 6.03
CA GLY A 71 -3.03 -0.19 5.20
C GLY A 71 -2.70 -0.61 3.77
N ALA A 72 -1.95 -1.71 3.59
CA ALA A 72 -1.62 -2.23 2.26
C ALA A 72 -2.85 -2.73 1.49
N VAL A 73 -3.82 -3.35 2.17
CA VAL A 73 -5.09 -3.78 1.56
C VAL A 73 -5.91 -2.58 1.09
N ILE A 74 -5.98 -1.51 1.88
CA ILE A 74 -6.65 -0.26 1.49
C ILE A 74 -5.99 0.33 0.24
N ILE A 75 -4.66 0.42 0.19
CA ILE A 75 -3.95 0.89 -1.01
C ILE A 75 -4.26 0.00 -2.22
N ARG A 76 -4.25 -1.32 -2.05
CA ARG A 76 -4.60 -2.26 -3.12
C ARG A 76 -6.02 -2.06 -3.63
N LEU A 77 -6.99 -1.81 -2.74
CA LEU A 77 -8.37 -1.48 -3.12
C LEU A 77 -8.44 -0.17 -3.91
N ILE A 78 -7.74 0.88 -3.46
CA ILE A 78 -7.69 2.17 -4.17
C ILE A 78 -7.11 1.99 -5.58
N VAL A 79 -5.99 1.28 -5.71
CA VAL A 79 -5.35 1.00 -7.01
C VAL A 79 -6.27 0.14 -7.88
N TYR A 80 -6.96 -0.84 -7.31
CA TYR A 80 -7.90 -1.69 -8.04
C TYR A 80 -9.09 -0.89 -8.60
N VAL A 81 -9.71 -0.04 -7.77
CA VAL A 81 -10.82 0.83 -8.19
C VAL A 81 -10.34 1.83 -9.25
N LYS A 82 -9.19 2.47 -9.04
CA LYS A 82 -8.59 3.39 -10.02
C LYS A 82 -8.23 2.66 -11.32
N GLY A 83 -7.71 1.44 -11.27
CA GLY A 83 -7.39 0.62 -12.44
C GLY A 83 -8.63 0.20 -13.23
N LYS A 84 -9.74 -0.13 -12.55
CA LYS A 84 -11.05 -0.38 -13.18
C LYS A 84 -11.62 0.86 -13.87
N ASN A 85 -11.36 2.03 -13.30
CA ASN A 85 -11.79 3.33 -13.81
C ASN A 85 -10.77 4.02 -14.73
N ALA A 86 -9.57 3.44 -14.90
CA ALA A 86 -8.54 3.94 -15.79
C ALA A 86 -8.98 3.69 -17.23
N LYS A 87 -9.68 4.68 -17.80
CA LYS A 87 -10.07 4.72 -19.22
C LYS A 87 -8.83 4.46 -20.09
N LYS A 88 -8.69 3.25 -20.62
CA LYS A 88 -7.86 3.01 -21.81
C LYS A 88 -8.64 2.62 -23.06
N TYR A 89 -9.95 2.40 -22.97
CA TYR A 89 -10.83 2.20 -24.13
C TYR A 89 -12.22 2.80 -23.86
N ARG A 90 -12.76 3.57 -24.83
CA ARG A 90 -14.18 3.96 -24.83
C ARG A 90 -15.01 2.69 -25.04
N LYS A 91 -15.81 2.29 -24.05
CA LYS A 91 -16.76 1.19 -24.19
C LYS A 91 -17.79 1.59 -25.27
N GLY A 92 -17.89 0.81 -26.34
CA GLY A 92 -18.86 1.03 -27.43
C GLY A 92 -18.33 1.74 -28.68
N ALA A 93 -17.02 1.99 -28.81
CA ALA A 93 -16.45 2.55 -30.04
C ALA A 93 -15.82 1.44 -30.89
N GLU A 94 -16.44 1.12 -32.03
CA GLU A 94 -15.84 0.27 -33.07
C GLU A 94 -14.70 1.05 -33.73
N TYR A 95 -13.45 0.72 -33.37
CA TYR A 95 -12.24 1.36 -33.90
C TYR A 95 -11.94 0.99 -35.37
N GLY A 96 -12.88 0.29 -36.04
CA GLY A 96 -12.73 -0.27 -37.37
C GLY A 96 -13.03 0.67 -38.54
N SER A 97 -13.33 1.95 -38.30
CA SER A 97 -13.57 2.91 -39.41
C SER A 97 -12.32 3.67 -39.86
N ALA A 98 -11.12 3.28 -39.41
CA ALA A 98 -9.88 3.85 -39.92
C ALA A 98 -9.72 3.45 -41.39
N ARG A 99 -10.23 4.28 -42.30
CA ARG A 99 -9.95 4.20 -43.74
C ARG A 99 -8.62 4.93 -43.95
N TRP A 100 -7.56 4.16 -44.07
CA TRP A 100 -6.31 4.61 -44.64
C TRP A 100 -6.58 4.70 -46.14
N SER A 101 -6.88 5.92 -46.62
CA SER A 101 -6.86 6.22 -48.05
C SER A 101 -5.42 6.05 -48.53
N ALA A 102 -5.24 5.13 -49.48
CA ALA A 102 -4.01 4.88 -50.22
C ALA A 102 -3.53 6.13 -50.97
#